data_AF-A0A6B3GIW7-F1
#
_entry.id   AF-A0A6B3GIW7-F1
#
_cell.length_a   1.000
_cell.length_b   1.000
_cell.length_c   1.000
_cell.angle_alpha   90.00
_cell.angle_beta   90.00
_cell.angle_gamma   90.00
#
_symmetry.space_group_name_H-M   'P 1'
#
loop_
_entity.id
_entity.type
_entity.pdbx_description
1 polymer ?
#
loop_
_entity_poly.entity_id
_entity_poly.type
_entity_poly.pdbx_seq_one_letter_code
_entity_poly.pdbx_strand_id
1 'polypeptide(L)'
;TLATATATRCNGAGYDVRMELAGELDQLAVGLDDRTPLTSAEPGGPGAPAKPWPGFLERFAPAYEAELDAFLRVVRGELANPCDGREALHALRIAEACEVSRREHRPVAMTEIPGG
;
A
#
# COMPACT_ATOMS: atom_id res chain seq x y z
N THR A 1 -11.19 -1.31 -14.55
CA THR A 1 -10.65 -1.55 -13.19
C THR A 1 -10.99 -0.38 -12.31
N LEU A 2 -11.44 -0.63 -11.08
CA LEU A 2 -11.64 0.38 -10.05
C LEU A 2 -10.66 0.07 -8.91
N ALA A 3 -10.14 1.11 -8.26
CA ALA A 3 -9.29 0.97 -7.09
C ALA A 3 -9.78 1.90 -5.98
N THR A 4 -9.65 1.47 -4.73
CA THR A 4 -9.91 2.26 -3.54
C THR A 4 -8.69 2.21 -2.64
N ALA A 5 -8.37 3.34 -2.00
CA ALA A 5 -7.31 3.44 -1.02
C ALA A 5 -7.85 4.15 0.21
N THR A 6 -7.74 3.48 1.36
CA THR A 6 -8.18 4.03 2.65
C THR A 6 -6.98 4.00 3.59
N ALA A 7 -6.71 5.13 4.23
CA ALA A 7 -5.66 5.24 5.22
C ALA A 7 -6.18 5.98 6.45
N THR A 8 -5.74 5.52 7.62
CA THR A 8 -6.01 6.18 8.91
C THR A 8 -4.72 6.29 9.70
N ARG A 9 -4.63 7.31 10.54
CA ARG A 9 -3.56 7.43 11.55
C ARG A 9 -3.91 6.72 12.85
N CYS A 10 -5.13 6.22 12.97
CA CYS A 10 -5.67 5.63 14.19
C CYS A 10 -6.20 4.22 13.90
N ASN A 11 -5.42 3.21 14.26
CA ASN A 11 -5.88 1.84 14.41
C ASN A 11 -5.34 1.27 15.74
N GLY A 12 -6.20 1.14 16.74
CA GLY A 12 -5.83 0.63 18.06
C GLY A 12 -5.47 -0.86 18.06
N ALA A 13 -5.85 -1.60 17.02
CA ALA A 13 -5.50 -3.01 16.90
C ALA A 13 -4.06 -3.22 16.37
N GLY A 14 -3.44 -2.20 15.77
CA GLY A 14 -2.06 -2.26 15.26
C GLY A 14 -1.88 -1.62 13.87
N TYR A 15 -0.73 -1.89 13.26
CA TYR A 15 -0.31 -1.33 11.97
C TYR A 15 -0.84 -2.17 10.79
N ASP A 16 -1.98 -1.77 10.24
CA ASP A 16 -2.68 -2.47 9.15
C ASP A 16 -2.24 -1.96 7.78
N VAL A 17 -1.59 -2.82 6.98
CA VAL A 17 -1.38 -2.59 5.55
C VAL A 17 -1.79 -3.83 4.80
N ARG A 18 -2.91 -3.72 4.10
CA ARG A 18 -3.51 -4.79 3.30
C ARG A 18 -3.93 -4.29 1.94
N MET A 19 -4.00 -5.22 1.00
CA MET A 19 -4.54 -5.02 -0.34
C MET A 19 -5.38 -6.22 -0.71
N GLU A 20 -6.50 -5.97 -1.37
CA GLU A 20 -7.31 -7.01 -2.01
C GLU A 20 -7.40 -6.74 -3.51
N LEU A 21 -7.39 -7.81 -4.30
CA LEU A 21 -7.56 -7.76 -5.75
C LEU A 21 -8.62 -8.78 -6.13
N ALA A 22 -9.81 -8.30 -6.49
CA ALA A 22 -10.89 -9.11 -7.01
C ALA A 22 -10.93 -9.06 -8.53
N GLY A 23 -11.03 -10.23 -9.16
CA GLY A 23 -11.20 -10.40 -10.60
C GLY A 23 -12.22 -11.48 -10.91
N GLU A 24 -12.47 -11.71 -12.20
CA GLU A 24 -13.47 -12.71 -12.64
C GLU A 24 -13.08 -14.15 -12.28
N LEU A 25 -11.78 -14.43 -12.14
CA LEU A 25 -11.26 -15.78 -11.89
C LEU A 25 -10.93 -16.04 -10.42
N ASP A 26 -10.64 -14.99 -9.64
CA ASP A 26 -10.13 -15.16 -8.27
C ASP A 26 -10.21 -13.87 -7.44
N GLN A 27 -9.99 -14.00 -6.13
CA GLN A 27 -9.80 -12.91 -5.19
C GLN A 27 -8.54 -13.15 -4.36
N LEU A 28 -7.58 -12.24 -4.48
CA LEU A 28 -6.31 -12.31 -3.76
C LEU A 28 -6.26 -11.27 -2.64
N ALA A 29 -5.68 -11.64 -1.51
CA ALA A 29 -5.41 -10.73 -0.40
C ALA A 29 -3.93 -10.77 -0.02
N VAL A 30 -3.36 -9.59 0.21
CA VAL A 30 -1.99 -9.39 0.72
C VAL A 30 -2.06 -8.76 2.11
N GLY A 31 -1.23 -9.25 3.03
CA GLY A 31 -1.17 -8.76 4.41
C GLY A 31 -2.27 -9.30 5.33
N LEU A 32 -3.00 -10.34 4.88
CA LEU A 32 -3.92 -11.11 5.71
C LEU A 32 -3.18 -12.35 6.27
N ASP A 33 -2.82 -12.30 7.55
CA ASP A 33 -2.11 -13.35 8.29
C ASP A 33 -2.51 -13.34 9.78
N ASP A 34 -1.86 -14.17 10.59
CA ASP A 34 -2.09 -14.30 12.03
C ASP A 34 -1.68 -13.06 12.85
N ARG A 35 -1.03 -12.08 12.22
CA ARG A 35 -0.61 -10.80 12.80
C ARG A 35 -1.40 -9.61 12.25
N THR A 36 -2.35 -9.83 11.34
CA THR A 36 -3.23 -8.78 10.83
C THR A 36 -3.99 -8.14 11.99
N PRO A 37 -3.88 -6.81 12.18
CA PRO A 37 -4.50 -6.09 13.29
C PRO A 37 -6.00 -5.87 13.06
N LEU A 38 -6.74 -6.97 12.99
CA LEU A 38 -8.19 -7.02 12.78
C LEU A 38 -8.78 -8.16 13.61
N THR A 39 -9.96 -7.93 14.18
CA THR A 39 -10.76 -8.96 14.85
C THR A 39 -11.98 -9.24 13.99
N SER A 40 -12.27 -10.52 13.73
CA SER A 40 -13.52 -10.88 13.07
C SER A 40 -14.72 -10.63 13.98
N ALA A 41 -15.81 -10.10 13.42
CA ALA A 41 -17.08 -9.96 14.11
C ALA A 41 -17.98 -11.22 13.98
N GLU A 42 -17.56 -12.20 13.17
CA GLU A 42 -18.33 -13.42 12.93
C GLU A 42 -18.18 -14.41 14.08
N PRO A 43 -19.24 -15.15 14.48
CA PRO A 43 -19.20 -16.08 15.62
C PRO A 43 -18.11 -17.17 15.54
N GLY A 44 -17.66 -17.54 14.34
CA GLY A 44 -16.59 -18.51 14.10
C GLY A 44 -15.32 -17.90 13.49
N GLY A 45 -15.25 -16.58 13.39
CA GLY A 45 -14.10 -15.89 12.80
C GLY A 45 -12.90 -15.83 13.76
N PRO A 46 -11.70 -15.54 13.23
CA PRO A 46 -10.51 -15.36 14.07
C PRO A 46 -10.70 -14.19 15.03
N GLY A 47 -10.27 -14.39 16.28
CA GLY A 47 -10.17 -13.33 17.28
C GLY A 47 -9.06 -12.33 16.96
N ALA A 48 -8.86 -11.36 17.87
CA ALA A 48 -7.75 -10.42 17.76
C ALA A 48 -6.40 -11.18 17.73
N PRO A 49 -5.42 -10.73 16.93
CA PRO A 49 -4.11 -11.38 16.87
C PRO A 49 -3.39 -11.28 18.22
N ALA A 50 -2.69 -12.34 18.61
CA ALA A 50 -1.89 -12.33 19.86
C ALA A 50 -0.68 -11.38 19.77
N LYS A 51 -0.12 -11.19 18.57
CA LYS A 51 1.02 -10.32 18.30
C LYS A 51 0.79 -9.52 17.00
N PRO A 52 -0.07 -8.50 17.02
CA PRO A 52 -0.27 -7.65 15.85
C PRO A 52 1.04 -7.01 15.40
N TRP A 53 1.09 -6.52 14.16
CA TRP A 53 2.15 -5.63 13.73
C TRP A 53 2.11 -4.32 14.54
N PRO A 54 3.14 -3.96 15.33
CA PRO A 54 3.09 -2.77 16.17
C PRO A 54 3.45 -1.49 15.41
N GLY A 55 4.07 -1.62 14.23
CA GLY A 55 4.50 -0.49 13.43
C GLY A 55 5.19 -0.90 12.12
N PHE A 56 5.51 0.12 11.32
CA PHE A 56 6.04 -0.06 9.98
C PHE A 56 7.42 -0.75 9.96
N LEU A 57 8.31 -0.43 10.91
CA LEU A 57 9.68 -0.98 10.93
C LEU A 57 9.66 -2.50 11.01
N GLU A 58 8.88 -3.07 11.93
CA GLU A 58 8.77 -4.53 12.04
C GLU A 58 8.04 -5.15 10.86
N ARG A 59 6.97 -4.50 10.38
CA ARG A 59 6.15 -5.01 9.28
C ARG A 59 6.90 -5.08 7.96
N PHE A 60 7.79 -4.12 7.71
CA PHE A 60 8.47 -3.93 6.43
C PHE A 60 9.99 -4.12 6.49
N ALA A 61 10.56 -4.58 7.61
CA ALA A 61 12.00 -4.85 7.72
C ALA A 61 12.53 -5.69 6.52
N PRO A 62 11.89 -6.82 6.16
CA PRO A 62 12.34 -7.61 5.01
C PRO A 62 12.23 -6.88 3.68
N ALA A 63 11.25 -5.98 3.53
CA ALA A 63 11.07 -5.18 2.32
C ALA A 63 12.18 -4.14 2.18
N TYR A 64 12.55 -3.46 3.28
CA TYR A 64 13.67 -2.51 3.28
C TYR A 64 15.02 -3.20 3.04
N GLU A 65 15.23 -4.39 3.60
CA GLU A 65 16.43 -5.20 3.31
C GLU A 65 16.52 -5.55 1.81
N ALA A 66 15.41 -6.02 1.22
CA ALA A 66 15.34 -6.35 -0.19
C ALA A 66 15.50 -5.12 -1.10
N GLU A 67 14.93 -3.97 -0.73
CA GLU A 67 15.07 -2.72 -1.47
C GLU A 67 16.52 -2.23 -1.46
N LEU A 68 17.21 -2.29 -0.31
CA LEU A 68 18.62 -1.91 -0.20
C LEU A 68 19.52 -2.86 -1.01
N ASP A 69 19.28 -4.18 -0.98
CA ASP A 69 20.00 -5.13 -1.85
C ASP A 69 19.80 -4.79 -3.33
N ALA A 70 18.55 -4.57 -3.75
CA ALA A 70 18.23 -4.20 -5.12
C ALA A 70 18.93 -2.91 -5.53
N PHE A 71 18.91 -1.88 -4.67
CA PHE A 71 19.60 -0.61 -4.92
C PHE A 71 21.11 -0.81 -5.11
N LEU A 72 21.76 -1.61 -4.24
CA LEU A 72 23.19 -1.90 -4.35
C LEU A 72 23.55 -2.61 -5.66
N ARG A 73 22.70 -3.55 -6.11
CA ARG A 73 22.87 -4.23 -7.40
C ARG A 73 22.68 -3.28 -8.58
N VAL A 74 21.73 -2.35 -8.50
CA VAL A 74 21.53 -1.32 -9.54
C VAL A 74 22.76 -0.43 -9.67
N VAL A 75 23.30 0.10 -8.56
CA VAL A 75 24.47 0.99 -8.62
C VAL A 75 25.76 0.28 -9.04
N ARG A 76 25.84 -1.04 -8.86
CA ARG A 76 26.93 -1.89 -9.40
C ARG A 76 26.72 -2.29 -10.87
N GLY A 77 25.58 -1.97 -11.47
CA GLY A 77 25.23 -2.35 -12.85
C GLY A 77 24.82 -3.81 -13.01
N GLU A 78 24.48 -4.50 -11.92
CA GLU A 78 24.08 -5.92 -11.87
C GLU A 78 22.57 -6.11 -12.05
N LEU A 79 21.80 -5.04 -11.95
CA LEU A 79 20.34 -5.04 -12.04
C LEU A 79 19.86 -3.77 -12.74
N ALA A 80 18.90 -3.88 -13.66
CA ALA A 80 18.19 -2.71 -14.18
C ALA A 80 17.29 -2.12 -13.07
N ASN A 81 17.17 -0.80 -12.98
CA ASN A 81 16.35 -0.18 -11.93
C ASN A 81 14.89 -0.68 -12.02
N PRO A 82 14.37 -1.43 -11.02
CA PRO A 82 13.02 -1.98 -11.07
C PRO A 82 11.93 -0.94 -10.77
N CYS A 83 12.29 0.22 -10.21
CA CYS A 83 11.36 1.29 -9.85
C CYS A 83 12.07 2.64 -10.04
N ASP A 84 11.96 3.21 -11.24
CA ASP A 84 12.59 4.50 -11.52
C ASP A 84 11.79 5.67 -10.94
N GLY A 85 12.38 6.88 -10.96
CA GLY A 85 11.74 8.06 -10.40
C GLY A 85 10.42 8.47 -11.10
N ARG A 86 10.14 7.97 -12.31
CA ARG A 86 8.89 8.28 -13.02
C ARG A 86 7.71 7.59 -12.36
N GLU A 87 7.89 6.37 -11.84
CA GLU A 87 6.86 5.68 -11.06
C GLU A 87 6.45 6.47 -9.81
N ALA A 88 7.44 7.02 -9.09
CA ALA A 88 7.19 7.89 -7.94
C ALA A 88 6.44 9.19 -8.34
N LEU A 89 6.81 9.79 -9.48
CA LEU A 89 6.11 10.96 -10.01
C LEU A 89 4.65 10.63 -10.38
N HIS A 90 4.39 9.48 -10.99
CA HIS A 90 3.02 9.05 -11.30
C HIS A 90 2.17 8.88 -10.03
N ALA A 91 2.73 8.26 -8.97
CA ALA A 91 2.06 8.13 -7.69
C ALA A 91 1.75 9.50 -7.05
N LEU A 92 2.71 10.44 -7.08
CA LEU A 92 2.53 11.79 -6.56
C LEU A 92 1.40 12.53 -7.30
N ARG A 93 1.33 12.44 -8.63
CA ARG A 93 0.28 13.09 -9.43
C ARG A 93 -1.11 12.57 -9.08
N ILE A 94 -1.24 11.27 -8.75
CA ILE A 94 -2.52 10.71 -8.26
C ILE A 94 -2.88 11.35 -6.91
N ALA A 95 -1.93 11.49 -5.99
CA ALA A 95 -2.17 12.14 -4.70
C ALA A 95 -2.59 13.62 -4.86
N GLU A 96 -1.98 14.34 -5.81
CA GLU A 96 -2.38 15.71 -6.16
C GLU A 96 -3.81 15.77 -6.71
N ALA A 97 -4.19 14.85 -7.60
CA ALA A 97 -5.56 14.74 -8.09
C ALA A 97 -6.56 14.50 -6.95
N CYS A 98 -6.22 13.64 -5.99
CA CYS A 98 -7.02 13.40 -4.80
C CYS A 98 -7.17 14.66 -3.94
N GLU A 99 -6.11 15.47 -3.79
CA GLU A 99 -6.17 16.72 -3.03
C GLU A 99 -7.03 17.79 -3.71
N VAL A 100 -6.94 17.92 -5.05
CA VAL A 100 -7.84 18.78 -5.83
C VAL A 100 -9.28 18.31 -5.67
N SER A 101 -9.52 17.00 -5.83
CA SER A 101 -10.85 16.40 -5.69
C SER A 101 -11.45 16.65 -4.32
N ARG A 102 -10.67 16.50 -3.24
CA ARG A 102 -11.08 16.80 -1.86
C ARG A 102 -11.51 18.25 -1.69
N ARG A 103 -10.77 19.19 -2.27
CA ARG A 103 -11.07 20.62 -2.18
C ARG A 103 -12.31 21.01 -2.98
N GLU A 104 -12.44 20.47 -4.19
CA GLU A 104 -13.49 20.85 -5.16
C GLU A 104 -14.74 19.97 -5.10
N HIS A 105 -14.73 18.91 -4.30
CA HIS A 105 -15.85 17.99 -4.10
C HIS A 105 -16.36 17.36 -5.41
N ARG A 106 -15.43 17.01 -6.32
CA ARG A 106 -15.73 16.40 -7.61
C ARG A 106 -14.63 15.41 -8.05
N PRO A 107 -14.92 14.48 -8.97
CA PRO A 107 -13.88 13.72 -9.66
C PRO A 107 -12.93 14.64 -10.45
N VAL A 108 -11.65 14.27 -10.49
CA VAL A 108 -10.59 14.98 -11.22
C VAL A 108 -9.93 14.02 -12.20
N ALA A 109 -9.90 14.38 -13.48
CA ALA A 109 -9.19 13.61 -14.49
C ALA A 109 -7.69 13.89 -14.44
N MET A 110 -6.86 12.88 -14.73
CA MET A 110 -5.40 13.05 -14.72
C MET A 110 -4.88 14.07 -15.74
N THR A 111 -5.67 14.39 -16.77
CA THR A 111 -5.37 15.46 -17.73
C THR A 111 -5.44 16.87 -17.12
N GLU A 112 -6.07 17.02 -15.96
CA GLU A 112 -6.14 18.29 -15.21
C GLU A 112 -4.89 18.51 -14.34
N ILE A 113 -4.13 17.44 -14.05
CA ILE A 113 -2.89 17.52 -13.27
C ILE A 113 -1.71 17.72 -14.23
N PRO A 114 -0.95 18.82 -14.12
CA PRO A 114 0.19 19.09 -14.98
C PRO A 114 1.11 17.88 -15.13
N GLY A 115 1.59 17.66 -16.35
CA GLY A 115 2.68 16.73 -16.59
C GLY A 115 3.99 17.32 -16.07
N GLY A 116 4.80 16.49 -15.41
CA GLY A 116 6.23 16.76 -15.21
C GLY A 116 7.05 16.42 -16.44
#